data_AF-A0A6N9Q9C0-F1
#
_entry.id   AF-A0A6N9Q9C0-F1
#
_cell.length_a   1.000
_cell.length_b   1.000
_cell.length_c   1.000
_cell.angle_alpha   90.00
_cell.angle_beta   90.00
_cell.angle_gamma   90.00
#
_symmetry.space_group_name_H-M   'P 1'
#
loop_
_entity.id
_entity.type
_entity.pdbx_description
1 polymer ?
#
loop_
_entity_poly.entity_id
_entity_poly.type
_entity_poly.pdbx_seq_one_letter_code
_entity_poly.pdbx_strand_id
1 'polypeptide(L)'
;MNTRIGTRKNKVIVSVVLSLMMVFAMMPGMAFAASTAPAADGAATAVENSITINPLTKTVYVGDEIAMSATVSTEVDPYHVEWSSSDKNVATISKKNAKLLGLNAGTTTITATLFSGADTEENPTLLATATMDVTVVETEEYGFQGTKGQTMKLTKPSDIMVLEIEKNEAGEITGYVNAIENSIAPENGVYKFEFTMSAGMNNFKPTVFEQSSLPYIKILNADGSAVVTGLTYGGYDATSKTITLNVPAGELNADTEYVLEFGAEVQGNSADKTLGVPVSFNFTTN
;
A
#
# COMPACT_ATOMS: atom_id res chain seq x y z
N MET A 1 -33.06 44.37 -21.12
CA MET A 1 -32.60 44.07 -22.47
C MET A 1 -31.95 42.69 -22.45
N ASN A 2 -32.48 41.78 -23.28
CA ASN A 2 -31.98 40.44 -23.67
C ASN A 2 -31.73 39.41 -22.54
N THR A 3 -32.66 38.55 -22.13
CA THR A 3 -33.29 37.38 -22.79
C THR A 3 -32.33 36.39 -23.48
N ARG A 4 -32.26 35.15 -22.96
CA ARG A 4 -32.59 33.93 -23.73
C ARG A 4 -32.78 32.70 -22.83
N ILE A 5 -33.99 32.13 -22.97
CA ILE A 5 -34.50 30.86 -22.44
C ILE A 5 -33.98 29.71 -23.30
N GLY A 6 -33.73 28.53 -22.71
CA GLY A 6 -33.44 27.32 -23.45
C GLY A 6 -33.39 26.04 -22.60
N THR A 7 -34.56 25.50 -22.26
CA THR A 7 -34.75 24.14 -21.72
C THR A 7 -34.42 23.07 -22.77
N ARG A 8 -33.78 21.94 -22.39
CA ARG A 8 -34.31 20.55 -22.53
C ARG A 8 -33.24 19.42 -22.60
N LYS A 9 -33.59 18.34 -21.87
CA LYS A 9 -33.50 16.89 -22.15
C LYS A 9 -32.25 16.09 -21.75
N ASN A 10 -32.46 15.19 -20.78
CA ASN A 10 -31.69 13.98 -20.47
C ASN A 10 -31.30 13.17 -21.71
N LYS A 11 -30.06 12.64 -21.72
CA LYS A 11 -29.74 11.29 -22.22
C LYS A 11 -28.59 10.71 -21.39
N VAL A 12 -28.87 9.60 -20.72
CA VAL A 12 -27.89 8.63 -20.23
C VAL A 12 -27.09 8.09 -21.43
N ILE A 13 -25.77 8.05 -21.35
CA ILE A 13 -24.91 7.34 -22.30
C ILE A 13 -23.94 6.47 -21.50
N VAL A 14 -24.04 5.17 -21.73
CA VAL A 14 -23.20 4.08 -21.20
C VAL A 14 -21.89 4.01 -22.02
N SER A 15 -20.81 3.60 -21.34
CA SER A 15 -19.44 3.34 -21.80
C SER A 15 -19.25 2.73 -23.19
N VAL A 16 -18.13 3.09 -23.84
CA VAL A 16 -17.12 2.17 -24.44
C VAL A 16 -15.80 2.95 -24.58
N VAL A 17 -14.70 2.46 -24.00
CA VAL A 17 -13.34 3.00 -24.26
C VAL A 17 -12.70 2.20 -25.39
N LEU A 18 -12.11 2.96 -26.30
CA LEU A 18 -11.72 2.61 -27.67
C LEU A 18 -10.44 1.76 -27.73
N SER A 19 -10.47 0.71 -28.56
CA SER A 19 -9.28 -0.02 -29.00
C SER A 19 -8.48 0.81 -30.01
N LEU A 20 -7.14 0.77 -29.89
CA LEU A 20 -6.23 1.37 -30.85
C LEU A 20 -5.45 0.27 -31.57
N MET A 21 -5.96 -0.16 -32.73
CA MET A 21 -5.18 -0.82 -33.77
C MET A 21 -4.81 0.22 -34.82
N MET A 22 -3.53 0.41 -35.09
CA MET A 22 -3.05 1.10 -36.29
C MET A 22 -2.37 0.08 -37.22
N VAL A 23 -2.97 -0.05 -38.40
CA VAL A 23 -2.51 -0.78 -39.58
C VAL A 23 -1.74 0.19 -40.48
N PHE A 24 -0.62 -0.23 -41.09
CA PHE A 24 -0.13 0.06 -42.46
C PHE A 24 1.20 -0.73 -42.61
N ALA A 25 1.53 -1.45 -43.69
CA ALA A 25 1.14 -1.33 -45.08
C ALA A 25 1.31 -2.66 -45.86
N MET A 26 0.47 -2.87 -46.86
CA MET A 26 0.64 -3.84 -47.94
C MET A 26 1.63 -3.31 -48.99
N MET A 27 2.45 -4.20 -49.56
CA MET A 27 3.00 -4.08 -50.92
C MET A 27 2.97 -5.47 -51.60
N PRO A 28 2.61 -5.58 -52.90
CA PRO A 28 2.66 -6.83 -53.65
C PRO A 28 3.95 -7.00 -54.48
N GLY A 29 4.50 -8.22 -54.48
CA GLY A 29 5.16 -8.85 -55.63
C GLY A 29 6.62 -8.50 -55.95
N MET A 30 7.55 -9.36 -55.53
CA MET A 30 8.76 -9.72 -56.29
C MET A 30 9.09 -11.19 -55.99
N ALA A 31 8.95 -12.06 -56.98
CA ALA A 31 9.41 -13.45 -56.93
C ALA A 31 10.94 -13.48 -57.15
N PHE A 32 11.67 -14.14 -56.25
CA PHE A 32 13.05 -14.57 -56.48
C PHE A 32 13.19 -16.06 -56.16
N ALA A 33 14.00 -16.72 -57.00
CA ALA A 33 14.07 -18.15 -57.24
C ALA A 33 14.08 -19.07 -56.00
N ALA A 34 13.37 -20.20 -56.13
CA ALA A 34 13.55 -21.35 -55.27
C ALA A 34 14.97 -21.92 -55.46
N SER A 35 15.83 -21.71 -54.46
CA SER A 35 17.02 -22.52 -54.27
C SER A 35 16.63 -23.69 -53.37
N THR A 36 16.61 -24.89 -53.93
CA THR A 36 16.38 -26.13 -53.20
C THR A 36 17.59 -26.42 -52.31
N ALA A 37 17.51 -26.02 -51.04
CA ALA A 37 18.34 -26.59 -49.99
C ALA A 37 17.71 -27.94 -49.54
N PRO A 38 18.51 -28.98 -49.30
CA PRO A 38 17.99 -30.27 -48.87
C PRO A 38 17.29 -30.12 -47.51
N ALA A 39 16.19 -30.85 -47.35
CA ALA A 39 15.44 -30.92 -46.09
C ALA A 39 16.39 -31.34 -44.95
N ALA A 40 16.69 -30.40 -44.07
CA ALA A 40 17.15 -30.73 -42.73
C ALA A 40 15.91 -31.21 -41.97
N ASP A 41 15.72 -32.53 -42.01
CA ASP A 41 14.90 -33.25 -41.05
C ASP A 41 15.49 -33.00 -39.66
N GLY A 42 14.75 -32.23 -38.88
CA GLY A 42 15.13 -31.75 -37.57
C GLY A 42 13.94 -30.97 -37.06
N ALA A 43 12.90 -31.71 -36.64
CA ALA A 43 11.82 -31.14 -35.86
C ALA A 43 12.47 -30.46 -34.64
N ALA A 44 12.63 -29.15 -34.70
CA ALA A 44 12.94 -28.34 -33.53
C ALA A 44 11.74 -28.51 -32.60
N THR A 45 11.90 -29.36 -31.59
CA THR A 45 11.01 -29.42 -30.44
C THR A 45 10.95 -27.99 -29.89
N ALA A 46 9.80 -27.33 -30.03
CA ALA A 46 9.59 -26.06 -29.37
C ALA A 46 9.76 -26.32 -27.87
N VAL A 47 10.78 -25.73 -27.26
CA VAL A 47 10.95 -25.78 -25.81
C VAL A 47 9.78 -25.02 -25.21
N GLU A 48 8.83 -25.73 -24.63
CA GLU A 48 7.65 -25.14 -23.99
C GLU A 48 8.05 -24.57 -22.62
N ASN A 49 8.37 -23.28 -22.60
CA ASN A 49 8.63 -22.55 -21.37
C ASN A 49 7.33 -22.00 -20.80
N SER A 50 7.03 -22.30 -19.55
CA SER A 50 5.87 -21.75 -18.86
C SER A 50 6.19 -21.26 -17.45
N ILE A 51 5.41 -20.29 -17.00
CA ILE A 51 5.47 -19.73 -15.66
C ILE A 51 4.04 -19.49 -15.17
N THR A 52 3.78 -19.82 -13.90
CA THR A 52 2.47 -19.62 -13.25
C THR A 52 2.67 -18.94 -11.90
N ILE A 53 1.84 -17.94 -11.60
CA ILE A 53 1.89 -17.18 -10.35
C ILE A 53 1.04 -17.87 -9.26
N ASN A 54 1.57 -17.95 -8.04
CA ASN A 54 0.88 -18.44 -6.86
C ASN A 54 1.09 -17.50 -5.65
N PRO A 55 0.12 -17.39 -4.72
CA PRO A 55 -1.24 -17.88 -4.83
C PRO A 55 -2.05 -17.06 -5.84
N LEU A 56 -3.16 -17.63 -6.35
CA LEU A 56 -4.10 -16.92 -7.24
C LEU A 56 -5.03 -15.97 -6.46
N THR A 57 -4.48 -15.26 -5.47
CA THR A 57 -5.23 -14.30 -4.63
C THR A 57 -5.56 -13.06 -5.45
N LYS A 58 -6.85 -12.83 -5.69
CA LYS A 58 -7.36 -11.68 -6.45
C LYS A 58 -7.61 -10.45 -5.59
N THR A 59 -7.71 -10.63 -4.28
CA THR A 59 -8.03 -9.57 -3.32
C THR A 59 -6.97 -9.50 -2.24
N VAL A 60 -6.47 -8.29 -1.99
CA VAL A 60 -5.45 -7.96 -0.98
C VAL A 60 -5.96 -6.77 -0.20
N TYR A 61 -5.74 -6.70 1.11
CA TYR A 61 -6.11 -5.51 1.86
C TYR A 61 -4.95 -4.50 1.88
N VAL A 62 -5.26 -3.22 2.03
CA VAL A 62 -4.23 -2.20 2.25
C VAL A 62 -3.40 -2.58 3.48
N GLY A 63 -2.07 -2.58 3.33
CA GLY A 63 -1.11 -2.95 4.38
C GLY A 63 -0.75 -4.44 4.44
N ASP A 64 -1.48 -5.31 3.73
CA ASP A 64 -1.15 -6.74 3.68
C ASP A 64 0.19 -6.98 3.00
N GLU A 65 0.98 -7.88 3.59
CA GLU A 65 2.19 -8.42 2.98
C GLU A 65 1.98 -9.90 2.61
N ILE A 66 1.99 -10.19 1.31
CA ILE A 66 1.77 -11.54 0.77
C ILE A 66 3.04 -12.05 0.12
N ALA A 67 3.45 -13.27 0.50
CA ALA A 67 4.53 -13.98 -0.18
C ALA A 67 3.99 -14.64 -1.45
N MET A 68 4.38 -14.12 -2.60
CA MET A 68 4.11 -14.71 -3.91
C MET A 68 5.21 -15.70 -4.29
N SER A 69 4.91 -16.59 -5.22
CA SER A 69 5.86 -17.52 -5.82
C SER A 69 5.48 -17.77 -7.28
N ALA A 70 6.45 -18.27 -8.05
CA ALA A 70 6.23 -18.68 -9.42
C ALA A 70 6.56 -20.18 -9.57
N THR A 71 5.69 -20.93 -10.22
CA THR A 71 5.98 -22.30 -10.69
C THR A 71 6.46 -22.21 -12.12
N VAL A 72 7.68 -22.68 -12.38
CA VAL A 72 8.35 -22.60 -13.68
C VAL A 72 8.52 -23.99 -14.28
N SER A 73 8.24 -24.13 -15.57
CA SER A 73 8.60 -25.30 -16.36
C SER A 73 9.45 -24.84 -17.54
N THR A 74 10.71 -25.25 -17.56
CA THR A 74 11.73 -24.88 -18.57
C THR A 74 12.82 -25.94 -18.58
N GLU A 75 13.43 -26.16 -19.75
CA GLU A 75 14.66 -26.96 -19.87
C GLU A 75 15.93 -26.08 -19.80
N VAL A 76 15.76 -24.76 -19.72
CA VAL A 76 16.87 -23.79 -19.65
C VAL A 76 17.37 -23.67 -18.22
N ASP A 77 18.67 -23.92 -18.01
CA ASP A 77 19.38 -23.75 -16.74
C ASP A 77 20.77 -23.13 -17.02
N PRO A 78 21.19 -22.05 -16.33
CA PRO A 78 20.47 -21.32 -15.28
C PRO A 78 19.27 -20.51 -15.78
N TYR A 79 18.33 -20.21 -14.86
CA TYR A 79 17.21 -19.29 -15.08
C TYR A 79 16.92 -18.46 -13.81
N HIS A 80 16.19 -17.36 -13.97
CA HIS A 80 15.69 -16.55 -12.86
C HIS A 80 14.32 -15.91 -13.18
N VAL A 81 13.63 -15.41 -12.14
CA VAL A 81 12.34 -14.74 -12.27
C VAL A 81 12.42 -13.32 -11.72
N GLU A 82 11.90 -12.36 -12.48
CA GLU A 82 11.75 -10.97 -12.04
C GLU A 82 10.27 -10.58 -11.92
N TRP A 83 9.96 -9.80 -10.88
CA TRP A 83 8.60 -9.33 -10.61
C TRP A 83 8.43 -7.83 -10.82
N SER A 84 7.24 -7.43 -11.30
CA SER A 84 6.85 -6.03 -11.42
C SER A 84 5.35 -5.82 -11.17
N SER A 85 4.98 -4.58 -10.86
CA SER A 85 3.60 -4.11 -10.71
C SER A 85 3.37 -2.98 -11.72
N SER A 86 2.23 -3.00 -12.42
CA SER A 86 1.88 -1.96 -13.39
C SER A 86 1.56 -0.61 -12.73
N ASP A 87 0.95 -0.63 -11.53
CA ASP A 87 0.75 0.53 -10.67
C ASP A 87 1.36 0.31 -9.28
N LYS A 88 2.49 0.97 -9.03
CA LYS A 88 3.23 0.92 -7.76
C LYS A 88 2.61 1.78 -6.67
N ASN A 89 1.64 2.64 -6.97
CA ASN A 89 0.88 3.36 -5.95
C ASN A 89 -0.22 2.48 -5.38
N VAL A 90 -0.75 1.51 -6.14
CA VAL A 90 -1.76 0.53 -5.67
C VAL A 90 -1.09 -0.61 -4.91
N ALA A 91 -0.08 -1.27 -5.49
CA ALA A 91 0.69 -2.30 -4.79
C ALA A 91 2.13 -2.40 -5.30
N THR A 92 3.07 -2.73 -4.41
CA THR A 92 4.48 -2.95 -4.77
C THR A 92 4.86 -4.40 -4.54
N ILE A 93 5.71 -4.96 -5.42
CA ILE A 93 6.27 -6.30 -5.25
C ILE A 93 7.79 -6.24 -5.29
N SER A 94 8.44 -6.93 -4.36
CA SER A 94 9.90 -7.07 -4.38
C SER A 94 10.33 -7.83 -5.63
N LYS A 95 11.21 -7.19 -6.42
CA LYS A 95 11.69 -7.71 -7.71
C LYS A 95 12.21 -9.15 -7.62
N LYS A 96 12.85 -9.53 -6.49
CA LYS A 96 13.49 -10.85 -6.28
C LYS A 96 12.78 -11.72 -5.25
N ASN A 97 12.32 -11.13 -4.15
CA ASN A 97 11.77 -11.91 -3.03
C ASN A 97 10.27 -12.20 -3.19
N ALA A 98 9.65 -11.72 -4.26
CA ALA A 98 8.23 -11.92 -4.57
C ALA A 98 7.28 -11.52 -3.43
N LYS A 99 7.71 -10.58 -2.57
CA LYS A 99 6.89 -10.05 -1.47
C LYS A 99 6.04 -8.89 -1.99
N LEU A 100 4.72 -9.10 -2.04
CA LEU A 100 3.72 -8.13 -2.45
C LEU A 100 3.22 -7.35 -1.23
N LEU A 101 3.13 -6.02 -1.33
CA LEU A 101 2.58 -5.11 -0.33
C LEU A 101 1.45 -4.28 -0.95
N GLY A 102 0.24 -4.37 -0.40
CA GLY A 102 -0.89 -3.51 -0.78
C GLY A 102 -0.72 -2.11 -0.18
N LEU A 103 -0.81 -1.07 -1.02
CA LEU A 103 -0.58 0.33 -0.60
C LEU A 103 -1.85 1.18 -0.63
N ASN A 104 -2.61 1.16 -1.73
CA ASN A 104 -3.84 1.93 -1.88
C ASN A 104 -4.91 1.07 -2.56
N ALA A 105 -6.18 1.35 -2.25
CA ALA A 105 -7.28 0.67 -2.88
C ALA A 105 -7.30 0.92 -4.40
N GLY A 106 -7.56 -0.12 -5.18
CA GLY A 106 -7.49 -0.09 -6.63
C GLY A 106 -7.11 -1.44 -7.22
N THR A 107 -6.88 -1.48 -8.53
CA THR A 107 -6.46 -2.71 -9.21
C THR A 107 -5.12 -2.48 -9.90
N THR A 108 -4.19 -3.42 -9.73
CA THR A 108 -2.89 -3.43 -10.43
C THR A 108 -2.61 -4.82 -10.98
N THR A 109 -1.80 -4.90 -12.03
CA THR A 109 -1.39 -6.16 -12.64
C THR A 109 0.02 -6.49 -12.19
N ILE A 110 0.17 -7.65 -11.56
CA ILE A 110 1.47 -8.20 -11.17
C ILE A 110 1.98 -9.09 -12.30
N THR A 111 3.23 -8.86 -12.70
CA THR A 111 3.89 -9.60 -13.78
C THR A 111 5.11 -10.34 -13.25
N ALA A 112 5.16 -11.65 -13.49
CA ALA A 112 6.34 -12.48 -13.30
C ALA A 112 6.96 -12.79 -14.66
N THR A 113 8.23 -12.44 -14.83
CA THR A 113 8.97 -12.65 -16.08
C THR A 113 10.08 -13.66 -15.86
N LEU A 114 10.04 -14.74 -16.64
CA LEU A 114 11.06 -15.78 -16.63
C LEU A 114 12.15 -15.44 -17.65
N PHE A 115 13.39 -15.45 -17.19
CA PHE A 115 14.57 -15.15 -17.97
C PHE A 115 15.55 -16.32 -17.96
N SER A 116 16.25 -16.54 -19.07
CA SER A 116 17.42 -17.41 -19.12
C SER A 116 18.60 -16.75 -18.42
N GLY A 117 19.54 -17.54 -17.95
CA GLY A 117 20.79 -17.01 -17.40
C GLY A 117 20.73 -16.72 -15.91
N ALA A 118 21.90 -16.41 -15.34
CA ALA A 118 22.00 -15.99 -13.95
C ALA A 118 21.39 -14.59 -13.76
N ASP A 119 21.03 -14.24 -12.52
CA ASP A 119 20.41 -12.95 -12.20
C ASP A 119 21.36 -11.75 -12.39
N THR A 120 22.66 -12.00 -12.63
CA THR A 120 23.69 -10.99 -12.91
C THR A 120 24.02 -10.84 -14.40
N GLU A 121 23.36 -11.59 -15.28
CA GLU A 121 23.70 -11.62 -16.70
C GLU A 121 23.27 -10.33 -17.41
N GLU A 122 24.15 -9.79 -18.26
CA GLU A 122 23.81 -8.64 -19.09
C GLU A 122 23.02 -9.12 -20.32
N ASN A 123 21.74 -8.75 -20.38
CA ASN A 123 20.78 -9.07 -21.45
C ASN A 123 20.30 -10.54 -21.48
N PRO A 124 19.64 -11.01 -20.42
CA PRO A 124 19.06 -12.34 -20.42
C PRO A 124 17.93 -12.47 -21.45
N THR A 125 17.71 -13.67 -21.97
CA THR A 125 16.62 -13.94 -22.93
C THR A 125 15.31 -14.14 -22.18
N LEU A 126 14.26 -13.43 -22.57
CA LEU A 126 12.91 -13.65 -22.03
C LEU A 126 12.38 -15.00 -22.51
N LEU A 127 12.01 -15.88 -21.58
CA LEU A 127 11.52 -17.22 -21.85
C LEU A 127 10.00 -17.31 -21.78
N ALA A 128 9.38 -16.67 -20.78
CA ALA A 128 7.94 -16.68 -20.57
C ALA A 128 7.50 -15.52 -19.64
N THR A 129 6.20 -15.18 -19.68
CA THR A 129 5.60 -14.22 -18.75
C THR A 129 4.27 -14.75 -18.22
N ALA A 130 3.96 -14.41 -16.97
CA ALA A 130 2.65 -14.60 -16.38
C ALA A 130 2.18 -13.30 -15.75
N THR A 131 0.87 -13.06 -15.82
CA THR A 131 0.23 -11.87 -15.27
C THR A 131 -0.95 -12.25 -14.41
N MET A 132 -1.17 -11.50 -13.34
CA MET A 132 -2.35 -11.64 -12.50
C MET A 132 -2.81 -10.26 -12.04
N ASP A 133 -4.12 -10.01 -12.15
CA ASP A 133 -4.73 -8.81 -11.58
C ASP A 133 -4.95 -8.99 -10.09
N VAL A 134 -4.52 -7.99 -9.32
CA VAL A 134 -4.70 -7.88 -7.89
C VAL A 134 -5.57 -6.65 -7.63
N THR A 135 -6.68 -6.87 -6.93
CA THR A 135 -7.51 -5.79 -6.40
C THR A 135 -7.13 -5.57 -4.95
N VAL A 136 -6.55 -4.41 -4.66
CA VAL A 136 -6.37 -3.94 -3.29
C VAL A 136 -7.69 -3.31 -2.85
N VAL A 137 -8.27 -3.82 -1.77
CA VAL A 137 -9.47 -3.27 -1.17
C VAL A 137 -9.12 -2.62 0.16
N GLU A 138 -9.93 -1.65 0.57
CA GLU A 138 -9.84 -1.11 1.92
C GLU A 138 -10.24 -2.20 2.91
N THR A 139 -9.57 -2.22 4.05
CA THR A 139 -9.93 -3.08 5.17
C THR A 139 -10.83 -2.30 6.11
N GLU A 140 -11.96 -2.90 6.51
CA GLU A 140 -12.73 -2.43 7.67
C GLU A 140 -12.06 -2.86 8.99
N GLU A 141 -11.21 -3.88 8.94
CA GLU A 141 -10.36 -4.28 10.06
C GLU A 141 -9.23 -3.28 10.23
N TYR A 142 -9.04 -2.83 11.46
CA TYR A 142 -8.02 -1.84 11.78
C TYR A 142 -6.59 -2.38 11.58
N GLY A 143 -5.76 -1.58 10.91
CA GLY A 143 -4.43 -1.97 10.47
C GLY A 143 -3.45 -0.80 10.40
N PHE A 144 -2.40 -0.96 9.58
CA PHE A 144 -1.43 0.11 9.34
C PHE A 144 -2.04 1.21 8.46
N GLN A 145 -1.97 2.47 8.91
CA GLN A 145 -2.57 3.62 8.22
C GLN A 145 -1.56 4.74 7.98
N GLY A 146 -1.65 5.41 6.83
CA GLY A 146 -0.76 6.47 6.35
C GLY A 146 -0.51 6.38 4.83
N THR A 147 -0.11 7.48 4.20
CA THR A 147 -0.07 7.62 2.73
C THR A 147 1.29 8.07 2.18
N LYS A 148 2.13 8.76 2.96
CA LYS A 148 3.38 9.38 2.45
C LYS A 148 4.65 8.61 2.83
N GLY A 149 4.62 7.30 2.62
CA GLY A 149 5.78 6.42 2.81
C GLY A 149 6.06 6.01 4.26
N GLN A 150 5.21 6.44 5.20
CA GLN A 150 5.12 5.93 6.57
C GLN A 150 3.68 5.52 6.84
N THR A 151 3.51 4.41 7.55
CA THR A 151 2.24 4.01 8.17
C THR A 151 2.44 3.72 9.65
N MET A 152 1.38 3.84 10.45
CA MET A 152 1.40 3.49 11.88
C MET A 152 0.29 2.53 12.25
N LYS A 153 0.47 1.82 13.37
CA LYS A 153 -0.54 0.97 14.00
C LYS A 153 -0.45 1.12 15.52
N LEU A 154 -1.45 1.74 16.13
CA LEU A 154 -1.75 1.64 17.56
C LEU A 154 -2.03 0.17 17.93
N THR A 155 -1.34 -0.33 18.95
CA THR A 155 -1.41 -1.72 19.41
C THR A 155 -1.97 -1.83 20.82
N LYS A 156 -1.90 -0.75 21.61
CA LYS A 156 -2.56 -0.64 22.91
C LYS A 156 -3.19 0.75 23.04
N PRO A 157 -4.49 0.86 23.37
CA PRO A 157 -5.49 -0.22 23.44
C PRO A 157 -5.61 -1.01 22.12
N SER A 158 -6.14 -2.24 22.17
CA SER A 158 -6.13 -3.19 21.04
C SER A 158 -7.49 -3.37 20.35
N ASP A 159 -8.55 -2.89 20.98
CA ASP A 159 -9.95 -2.95 20.59
C ASP A 159 -10.33 -1.76 19.70
N ILE A 160 -9.69 -1.72 18.53
CA ILE A 160 -9.79 -0.60 17.60
C ILE A 160 -10.64 -1.00 16.39
N MET A 161 -11.56 -0.14 15.99
CA MET A 161 -12.30 -0.22 14.73
C MET A 161 -12.00 0.97 13.83
N VAL A 162 -12.07 0.76 12.51
CA VAL A 162 -12.07 1.86 11.53
C VAL A 162 -13.48 2.44 11.47
N LEU A 163 -13.62 3.74 11.75
CA LEU A 163 -14.89 4.46 11.63
C LEU A 163 -15.06 5.04 10.22
N GLU A 164 -14.02 5.70 9.72
CA GLU A 164 -14.05 6.39 8.43
C GLU A 164 -12.65 6.50 7.82
N ILE A 165 -12.58 6.32 6.51
CA ILE A 165 -11.43 6.71 5.70
C ILE A 165 -11.86 7.95 4.93
N GLU A 166 -11.43 9.11 5.40
CA GLU A 166 -11.81 10.39 4.81
C GLU A 166 -11.13 10.54 3.44
N LYS A 167 -11.90 11.01 2.45
CA LYS A 167 -11.41 11.24 1.08
C LYS A 167 -11.86 12.58 0.55
N ASN A 168 -11.02 13.20 -0.27
CA ASN A 168 -11.40 14.40 -1.02
C ASN A 168 -12.28 14.05 -2.24
N GLU A 169 -12.71 15.07 -2.99
CA GLU A 169 -13.53 14.89 -4.21
C GLU A 169 -12.86 14.06 -5.30
N ALA A 170 -11.51 13.99 -5.32
CA ALA A 170 -10.74 13.17 -6.24
C ALA A 170 -10.57 11.71 -5.76
N GLY A 171 -11.08 11.38 -4.58
CA GLY A 171 -10.96 10.07 -3.96
C GLY A 171 -9.62 9.83 -3.25
N GLU A 172 -8.77 10.85 -3.12
CA GLU A 172 -7.52 10.75 -2.38
C GLU A 172 -7.80 10.77 -0.88
N ILE A 173 -7.15 9.90 -0.12
CA ILE A 173 -7.30 9.82 1.33
C ILE A 173 -6.80 11.11 1.97
N THR A 174 -7.59 11.70 2.86
CA THR A 174 -7.27 12.92 3.61
C THR A 174 -7.11 12.69 5.10
N GLY A 175 -7.54 11.53 5.61
CA GLY A 175 -7.47 11.20 7.04
C GLY A 175 -8.00 9.81 7.33
N TYR A 176 -7.60 9.26 8.48
CA TYR A 176 -8.15 8.02 9.01
C TYR A 176 -8.78 8.29 10.38
N VAL A 177 -10.03 7.89 10.55
CA VAL A 177 -10.77 8.02 11.81
C VAL A 177 -11.06 6.62 12.34
N ASN A 178 -10.59 6.35 13.56
CA ASN A 178 -10.76 5.09 14.25
C ASN A 178 -11.43 5.32 15.61
N ALA A 179 -11.94 4.26 16.22
CA ALA A 179 -12.42 4.28 17.61
C ALA A 179 -11.80 3.15 18.41
N ILE A 180 -11.44 3.44 19.65
CA ILE A 180 -11.19 2.46 20.70
C ILE A 180 -12.54 2.19 21.36
N GLU A 181 -13.06 0.97 21.23
CA GLU A 181 -14.44 0.64 21.61
C GLU A 181 -14.67 0.69 23.12
N ASN A 182 -13.74 0.13 23.89
CA ASN A 182 -13.85 0.09 25.34
C ASN A 182 -13.18 1.32 25.95
N SER A 183 -13.83 1.86 26.98
CA SER A 183 -13.25 2.94 27.75
C SER A 183 -11.92 2.52 28.38
N ILE A 184 -10.95 3.42 28.37
CA ILE A 184 -9.60 3.19 28.87
C ILE A 184 -9.45 3.68 30.30
N ALA A 185 -8.70 2.94 31.12
CA ALA A 185 -8.37 3.33 32.48
C ALA A 185 -6.87 3.61 32.61
N PRO A 186 -6.46 4.55 33.47
CA PRO A 186 -5.04 4.82 33.68
C PRO A 186 -4.39 3.68 34.48
N GLU A 187 -3.20 3.26 34.04
CA GLU A 187 -2.37 2.30 34.77
C GLU A 187 -1.31 3.07 35.56
N ASN A 188 -1.30 2.93 36.89
CA ASN A 188 -0.36 3.65 37.76
C ASN A 188 -0.39 5.18 37.54
N GLY A 189 -1.58 5.74 37.32
CA GLY A 189 -1.79 7.18 37.14
C GLY A 189 -1.48 7.72 35.74
N VAL A 190 -1.35 6.86 34.74
CA VAL A 190 -1.03 7.26 33.36
C VAL A 190 -1.87 6.47 32.35
N TYR A 191 -2.48 7.16 31.40
CA TYR A 191 -3.03 6.54 30.19
C TYR A 191 -1.89 6.23 29.23
N LYS A 192 -1.79 4.97 28.80
CA LYS A 192 -0.72 4.50 27.92
C LYS A 192 -1.26 4.17 26.54
N PHE A 193 -0.57 4.68 25.53
CA PHE A 193 -0.82 4.37 24.14
C PHE A 193 0.44 3.75 23.56
N GLU A 194 0.35 2.52 23.06
CA GLU A 194 1.47 1.83 22.44
C GLU A 194 1.19 1.68 20.96
N PHE A 195 2.16 2.00 20.12
CA PHE A 195 2.02 1.90 18.67
C PHE A 195 3.35 1.54 18.00
N THR A 196 3.27 1.08 16.76
CA THR A 196 4.42 0.83 15.91
C THR A 196 4.27 1.54 14.56
N MET A 197 5.37 1.64 13.83
CA MET A 197 5.47 2.30 12.53
C MET A 197 6.15 1.37 11.52
N SER A 198 5.76 1.44 10.25
CA SER A 198 6.29 0.56 9.20
C SER A 198 7.73 0.86 8.78
N ALA A 199 8.26 2.07 9.05
CA ALA A 199 9.58 2.48 8.58
C ALA A 199 10.38 3.15 9.71
N GLY A 200 11.70 3.03 9.64
CA GLY A 200 12.62 3.62 10.61
C GLY A 200 12.77 2.87 11.94
N MET A 201 11.99 1.82 12.22
CA MET A 201 12.00 1.14 13.53
C MET A 201 13.30 0.38 13.84
N ASN A 202 13.96 -0.20 12.84
CA ASN A 202 15.22 -0.93 13.07
C ASN A 202 16.37 -0.03 13.57
N ASN A 203 16.32 1.26 13.24
CA ASN A 203 17.31 2.25 13.64
C ASN A 203 16.63 3.44 14.33
N PHE A 204 15.58 3.18 15.11
CA PHE A 204 14.79 4.23 15.75
C PHE A 204 15.64 5.07 16.70
N LYS A 205 15.42 6.39 16.69
CA LYS A 205 16.14 7.35 17.52
C LYS A 205 15.14 8.14 18.36
N PRO A 206 15.02 7.88 19.68
CA PRO A 206 14.07 8.55 20.56
C PRO A 206 14.13 10.08 20.47
N THR A 207 15.33 10.66 20.49
CA THR A 207 15.53 12.11 20.41
C THR A 207 15.00 12.73 19.12
N VAL A 208 15.13 12.01 18.00
CA VAL A 208 14.62 12.47 16.69
C VAL A 208 13.10 12.43 16.68
N PHE A 209 12.51 11.37 17.24
CA PHE A 209 11.05 11.24 17.36
C PHE A 209 10.45 12.31 18.28
N GLU A 210 11.04 12.52 19.47
CA GLU A 210 10.61 13.55 20.41
C GLU A 210 10.65 14.95 19.78
N GLN A 211 11.67 15.24 18.97
CA GLN A 211 11.80 16.55 18.31
C GLN A 211 10.89 16.70 17.09
N SER A 212 10.76 15.65 16.28
CA SER A 212 10.20 15.76 14.91
C SER A 212 8.78 15.22 14.79
N SER A 213 8.34 14.37 15.72
CA SER A 213 7.05 13.68 15.62
C SER A 213 6.14 14.02 16.79
N LEU A 214 6.66 14.06 18.03
CA LEU A 214 5.85 14.33 19.22
C LEU A 214 5.05 15.65 19.16
N PRO A 215 5.55 16.77 18.59
CA PRO A 215 4.77 18.00 18.44
C PRO A 215 3.53 17.88 17.54
N TYR A 216 3.47 16.84 16.72
CA TYR A 216 2.34 16.55 15.83
C TYR A 216 1.37 15.52 16.42
N ILE A 217 1.60 15.05 17.66
CA ILE A 217 0.71 14.11 18.34
C ILE A 217 -0.01 14.83 19.46
N LYS A 218 -1.34 14.73 19.48
CA LYS A 218 -2.19 15.56 20.36
C LYS A 218 -3.33 14.75 20.93
N ILE A 219 -3.80 15.18 22.10
CA ILE A 219 -5.13 14.84 22.58
C ILE A 219 -6.05 16.04 22.29
N LEU A 220 -7.18 15.77 21.66
CA LEU A 220 -8.22 16.74 21.36
C LEU A 220 -9.50 16.38 22.14
N ASN A 221 -10.31 17.38 22.47
CA ASN A 221 -11.68 17.15 22.90
C ASN A 221 -12.51 16.61 21.72
N ALA A 222 -13.70 16.07 21.99
CA ALA A 222 -14.62 15.60 20.95
C ALA A 222 -15.01 16.68 19.92
N ASP A 223 -14.90 17.97 20.27
CA ASP A 223 -15.13 19.09 19.35
C ASP A 223 -13.91 19.47 18.49
N GLY A 224 -12.81 18.73 18.60
CA GLY A 224 -11.56 18.96 17.89
C GLY A 224 -10.65 20.03 18.50
N SER A 225 -11.05 20.69 19.59
CA SER A 225 -10.19 21.64 20.28
C SER A 225 -9.06 20.92 21.01
N ALA A 226 -7.85 21.50 20.96
CA ALA A 226 -6.69 20.91 21.62
C ALA A 226 -6.85 20.90 23.14
N VAL A 227 -6.62 19.74 23.75
CA VAL A 227 -6.49 19.61 25.21
C VAL A 227 -5.07 19.97 25.59
N VAL A 228 -4.91 20.86 26.56
CA VAL A 228 -3.61 21.05 27.21
C VAL A 228 -3.34 19.78 28.00
N THR A 229 -2.36 18.98 27.55
CA THR A 229 -2.01 17.71 28.19
C THR A 229 -0.51 17.64 28.45
N GLY A 230 -0.14 16.86 29.47
CA GLY A 230 1.22 16.39 29.69
C GLY A 230 1.59 15.17 28.83
N LEU A 231 1.07 15.06 27.60
CA LEU A 231 1.41 13.94 26.71
C LEU A 231 2.93 13.89 26.50
N THR A 232 3.54 12.74 26.79
CA THR A 232 4.99 12.54 26.73
C THR A 232 5.37 11.25 26.03
N TYR A 233 6.60 11.22 25.51
CA TYR A 233 7.23 9.98 25.06
C TYR A 233 7.57 9.10 26.28
N GLY A 234 7.01 7.89 26.29
CA GLY A 234 7.15 6.91 27.36
C GLY A 234 8.26 5.88 27.16
N GLY A 235 8.78 5.74 25.94
CA GLY A 235 9.88 4.81 25.64
C GLY A 235 9.75 4.10 24.29
N TYR A 236 10.78 3.31 23.97
CA TYR A 236 10.83 2.46 22.78
C TYR A 236 11.37 1.09 23.14
N ASP A 237 10.63 0.04 22.82
CA ASP A 237 11.07 -1.35 22.91
C ASP A 237 11.59 -1.83 21.55
N ALA A 238 12.89 -2.05 21.46
CA ALA A 238 13.55 -2.50 20.24
C ALA A 238 13.21 -3.95 19.84
N THR A 239 12.67 -4.77 20.74
CA THR A 239 12.30 -6.17 20.46
C THR A 239 10.97 -6.21 19.71
N SER A 240 9.96 -5.57 20.28
CA SER A 240 8.61 -5.48 19.71
C SER A 240 8.45 -4.37 18.67
N LYS A 241 9.44 -3.47 18.55
CA LYS A 241 9.39 -2.27 17.70
C LYS A 241 8.26 -1.32 18.12
N THR A 242 8.01 -1.23 19.41
CA THR A 242 6.87 -0.49 19.99
C THR A 242 7.33 0.82 20.61
N ILE A 243 6.61 1.90 20.32
CA ILE A 243 6.74 3.21 20.93
C ILE A 243 5.60 3.39 21.92
N THR A 244 5.89 3.91 23.11
CA THR A 244 4.90 4.22 24.13
C THR A 244 4.72 5.72 24.27
N LEU A 245 3.48 6.18 24.34
CA LEU A 245 3.09 7.53 24.77
C LEU A 245 2.35 7.44 26.10
N ASN A 246 2.55 8.46 26.92
CA ASN A 246 2.00 8.57 28.26
C ASN A 246 1.21 9.87 28.38
N VAL A 247 -0.02 9.80 28.90
CA VAL A 247 -0.79 10.98 29.32
C VAL A 247 -1.06 10.85 30.82
N PRO A 248 -0.61 11.79 31.67
CA PRO A 248 -0.91 11.75 33.09
C PRO A 248 -2.42 11.76 33.34
N ALA A 249 -2.91 10.91 34.25
CA ALA A 249 -4.34 10.73 34.46
C ALA A 249 -5.06 12.01 34.91
N GLY A 250 -4.35 12.92 35.60
CA GLY A 250 -4.92 14.20 36.04
C GLY A 250 -5.17 15.21 34.91
N GLU A 251 -4.72 14.94 33.69
CA GLU A 251 -4.91 15.82 32.52
C GLU A 251 -6.22 15.51 31.76
N LEU A 252 -6.81 14.33 31.99
CA LEU A 252 -8.05 13.90 31.33
C LEU A 252 -9.14 13.66 32.38
N ASN A 253 -10.35 14.11 32.10
CA ASN A 253 -11.50 13.86 32.94
C ASN A 253 -11.96 12.41 32.75
N ALA A 254 -12.52 11.80 33.79
CA ALA A 254 -13.17 10.48 33.71
C ALA A 254 -14.47 10.58 32.88
N ASP A 255 -14.93 9.46 32.34
CA ASP A 255 -16.18 9.32 31.58
C ASP A 255 -16.32 10.36 30.44
N THR A 256 -15.20 10.74 29.82
CA THR A 256 -15.15 11.83 28.82
C THR A 256 -14.54 11.32 27.51
N GLU A 257 -15.13 11.76 26.39
CA GLU A 257 -14.65 11.46 25.05
C GLU A 257 -13.51 12.40 24.62
N TYR A 258 -12.50 11.80 24.01
CA TYR A 258 -11.32 12.47 23.49
C TYR A 258 -10.90 11.86 22.16
N VAL A 259 -10.00 12.55 21.45
CA VAL A 259 -9.35 12.06 20.23
C VAL A 259 -7.84 12.07 20.44
N LEU A 260 -7.19 10.92 20.26
CA LEU A 260 -5.74 10.86 20.07
C LEU A 260 -5.45 11.01 18.58
N GLU A 261 -4.84 12.13 18.19
CA GLU A 261 -4.48 12.41 16.81
C GLU A 261 -2.95 12.27 16.61
N PHE A 262 -2.56 11.50 15.60
CA PHE A 262 -1.22 11.51 15.02
C PHE A 262 -1.26 12.32 13.73
N GLY A 263 -0.61 13.49 13.73
CA GLY A 263 -0.62 14.39 12.57
C GLY A 263 0.17 13.86 11.36
N ALA A 264 -0.11 14.44 10.19
CA ALA A 264 0.47 14.04 8.90
C ALA A 264 2.01 14.04 8.84
N GLU A 265 2.68 14.83 9.68
CA GLU A 265 4.14 14.96 9.72
C GLU A 265 4.82 13.92 10.65
N VAL A 266 4.04 13.08 11.35
CA VAL A 266 4.62 12.01 12.19
C VAL A 266 5.46 11.08 11.33
N GLN A 267 6.68 10.84 11.79
CA GLN A 267 7.70 10.06 11.11
C GLN A 267 8.43 9.12 12.07
N GLY A 268 8.97 8.02 11.53
CA GLY A 268 9.87 7.14 12.27
C GLY A 268 11.25 7.75 12.45
N ASN A 269 12.12 7.58 11.46
CA ASN A 269 13.51 8.07 11.48
C ASN A 269 13.95 8.65 10.12
N SER A 270 13.00 9.02 9.26
CA SER A 270 13.29 9.54 7.92
C SER A 270 12.35 10.68 7.61
N ALA A 271 12.89 11.88 7.40
CA ALA A 271 12.10 13.09 7.18
C ALA A 271 11.27 13.05 5.88
N ASP A 272 11.73 12.27 4.91
CA ASP A 272 11.04 12.12 3.62
C ASP A 272 9.86 11.13 3.70
N LYS A 273 9.66 10.46 4.84
CA LYS A 273 8.64 9.43 5.06
C LYS A 273 7.78 9.81 6.26
N THR A 274 6.64 10.42 5.98
CA THR A 274 5.67 10.86 7.00
C THR A 274 4.34 10.15 6.80
N LEU A 275 3.42 10.25 7.78
CA LEU A 275 2.08 9.68 7.63
C LEU A 275 1.32 10.27 6.45
N GLY A 276 1.61 11.53 6.06
CA GLY A 276 0.99 12.20 4.91
C GLY A 276 -0.41 12.72 5.15
N VAL A 277 -1.17 12.06 6.02
CA VAL A 277 -2.51 12.41 6.49
C VAL A 277 -2.62 12.12 7.99
N PRO A 278 -3.51 12.81 8.73
CA PRO A 278 -3.77 12.48 10.13
C PRO A 278 -4.35 11.06 10.30
N VAL A 279 -3.99 10.43 11.42
CA VAL A 279 -4.57 9.18 11.90
C VAL A 279 -5.10 9.42 13.31
N SER A 280 -6.40 9.28 13.49
CA SER A 280 -7.11 9.66 14.72
C SER A 280 -7.79 8.47 15.38
N PHE A 281 -7.85 8.50 16.71
CA PHE A 281 -8.48 7.48 17.55
C PHE A 281 -9.41 8.15 18.55
N ASN A 282 -10.72 8.00 18.35
CA ASN A 282 -11.72 8.38 19.34
C ASN A 282 -11.65 7.39 20.51
N PHE A 283 -11.62 7.89 21.73
CA PHE A 283 -11.60 7.06 22.92
C PHE A 283 -12.36 7.72 24.08
N THR A 284 -12.83 6.89 25.01
CA THR A 284 -13.47 7.35 26.24
C THR A 284 -12.61 6.94 27.43
N THR A 285 -12.50 7.80 28.44
CA THR A 285 -11.83 7.50 29.71
C THR A 285 -12.80 6.88 30.74
N ASN A 286 -12.27 6.10 31.68
CA ASN A 286 -12.97 5.62 32.89
C ASN A 286 -12.59 6.41 34.14
#